data_AF-A0A4Z1FSF1-F1
#
_entry.id   AF-A0A4Z1FSF1-F1
#
_cell.length_a   1.000
_cell.length_b   1.000
_cell.length_c   1.000
_cell.angle_alpha   90.00
_cell.angle_beta   90.00
_cell.angle_gamma   90.00
#
_symmetry.space_group_name_H-M   'P 1'
#
loop_
_entity.id
_entity.type
_entity.pdbx_description
1 polymer ?
#
loop_
_entity_poly.entity_id
_entity_poly.type
_entity_poly.pdbx_seq_one_letter_code
_entity_poly.pdbx_strand_id
1 'polypeptide(L)'
;MTSTISLLDFFTSFNWKIQNKDEIYQGSQSSPSKSQRDLKRVAEPKDLPYISPIEYVYDPVPEAPHYFSNLPSLSFPQYASTDSDHTSRNSVRLNPRAAGLPYRSRFELVRGNKHWKANLDETRKILELIVADHSSTSVEMRNELTLTELAKKELRPGLEHRVVLATSYMYPNASERRARIIAVTMMMLFIYDEETPDGTPLMNSREKFLSYFKNPNDMTLSDSITSDLQSHLKSTVSAIVDEDEMSGNGGKEMIEALLESF
;
A
#
# COMPACT_ATOMS: atom_id res chain seq x y z
N MET A 1 12.46 11.78 24.25
CA MET A 1 11.76 12.57 23.23
C MET A 1 11.88 11.81 21.92
N THR A 2 10.89 10.97 21.63
CA THR A 2 10.82 10.15 20.43
C THR A 2 10.17 10.97 19.32
N SER A 3 10.96 11.38 18.33
CA SER A 3 10.44 11.94 17.09
C SER A 3 9.69 10.83 16.35
N THR A 4 8.36 10.94 16.30
CA THR A 4 7.51 10.14 15.43
C THR A 4 7.67 10.70 14.02
N ILE A 5 8.45 9.98 13.20
CA ILE A 5 8.46 10.20 11.75
C ILE A 5 7.03 9.89 11.27
N SER A 6 6.37 10.89 10.70
CA SER A 6 5.02 10.73 10.17
C SER A 6 5.04 9.73 9.01
N LEU A 7 3.96 9.00 8.77
CA LEU A 7 3.79 8.22 7.53
C LEU A 7 4.02 9.10 6.29
N LEU A 8 3.67 10.39 6.40
CA LEU A 8 3.93 11.42 5.40
C LEU A 8 5.43 11.66 5.15
N ASP A 9 6.26 11.63 6.19
CA ASP A 9 7.73 11.77 6.07
C ASP A 9 8.35 10.54 5.39
N PHE A 10 7.77 9.35 5.60
CA PHE A 10 8.20 8.13 4.91
C PHE A 10 7.91 8.22 3.40
N PHE A 11 6.72 8.67 3.00
CA PHE A 11 6.35 8.81 1.59
C PHE A 11 7.10 9.93 0.86
N THR A 12 7.32 11.07 1.52
CA THR A 12 8.07 12.21 0.95
C THR A 12 9.57 11.94 0.85
N SER A 13 10.13 11.06 1.69
CA SER A 13 11.54 10.64 1.58
C SER A 13 11.85 9.80 0.34
N PHE A 14 10.83 9.21 -0.29
CA PHE A 14 10.97 8.60 -1.60
C PHE A 14 11.02 9.69 -2.67
N ASN A 15 12.22 9.95 -3.17
CA ASN A 15 12.41 10.85 -4.31
C ASN A 15 11.86 10.17 -5.58
N TRP A 16 10.55 10.30 -5.81
CA TRP A 16 9.88 9.89 -7.03
C TRP A 16 10.32 10.78 -8.19
N LYS A 17 11.57 10.63 -8.63
CA LYS A 17 11.90 10.99 -10.01
C LYS A 17 11.11 10.05 -10.89
N ILE A 18 9.95 10.52 -11.34
CA ILE A 18 9.13 9.89 -12.36
C ILE A 18 10.06 9.60 -13.53
N GLN A 19 10.22 8.32 -13.85
CA GLN A 19 10.91 7.89 -15.07
C GLN A 19 10.12 8.44 -16.25
N ASN A 20 10.58 9.58 -16.78
CA ASN A 20 10.17 10.07 -18.08
C ASN A 20 10.71 9.10 -19.13
N LYS A 21 9.77 8.48 -19.87
CA LYS A 21 9.89 7.83 -21.18
C LYS A 21 11.19 7.07 -21.51
N ASP A 22 11.02 5.77 -21.75
CA ASP A 22 11.84 4.93 -22.63
C ASP A 22 13.31 4.67 -22.28
N GLU A 23 13.75 4.98 -21.07
CA GLU A 23 15.00 4.41 -20.55
C GLU A 23 14.68 3.12 -19.79
N ILE A 24 14.80 1.99 -20.49
CA ILE A 24 15.04 0.68 -19.86
C ILE A 24 16.29 0.89 -19.01
N TYR A 25 16.11 0.98 -17.69
CA TYR A 25 17.21 1.01 -16.75
C TYR A 25 17.97 -0.32 -16.91
N GLN A 26 19.05 -0.32 -17.69
CA GLN A 26 20.10 -1.32 -17.59
C GLN A 26 20.84 -1.04 -16.29
N GLY A 27 20.17 -1.35 -15.17
CA GLY A 27 20.81 -1.37 -13.87
C GLY A 27 22.01 -2.30 -13.95
N SER A 28 23.17 -1.75 -13.58
CA SER A 28 24.43 -2.43 -13.41
C SER A 28 24.23 -3.82 -12.78
N GLN A 29 24.30 -4.85 -13.64
CA GLN A 29 24.36 -6.24 -13.21
C GLN A 29 25.73 -6.53 -12.59
N SER A 30 26.00 -6.01 -11.39
CA SER A 30 26.91 -6.71 -10.49
C SER A 30 26.10 -7.78 -9.79
N SER A 31 25.83 -8.88 -10.51
CA SER A 31 25.14 -10.04 -9.96
C SER A 31 26.05 -10.73 -8.93
N PRO A 32 25.72 -10.77 -7.62
CA PRO A 32 26.14 -11.91 -6.82
C PRO A 32 25.54 -13.16 -7.50
N SER A 33 26.32 -14.23 -7.61
CA SER A 33 26.00 -15.38 -8.47
C SER A 33 24.52 -15.79 -8.36
N LYS A 34 23.83 -15.93 -9.51
CA LYS A 34 22.45 -16.43 -9.57
C LYS A 34 22.25 -17.83 -8.93
N SER A 35 23.33 -18.47 -8.49
CA SER A 35 23.36 -19.87 -8.01
C SER A 35 22.85 -20.10 -6.58
N GLN A 36 22.54 -19.06 -5.79
CA GLN A 36 22.22 -19.22 -4.36
C GLN A 36 20.81 -18.76 -3.93
N ARG A 37 19.99 -18.22 -4.85
CA ARG A 37 18.62 -17.79 -4.51
C ARG A 37 17.64 -18.95 -4.65
N ASP A 38 16.93 -19.25 -3.58
CA ASP A 38 15.85 -20.24 -3.57
C ASP A 38 14.57 -19.58 -3.05
N LEU A 39 13.80 -19.00 -3.96
CA LEU A 39 12.55 -18.29 -3.61
C LEU A 39 11.53 -19.23 -2.96
N LYS A 40 11.65 -20.55 -3.09
CA LYS A 40 10.79 -21.51 -2.38
C LYS A 40 11.03 -21.50 -0.87
N ARG A 41 12.15 -20.94 -0.42
CA ARG A 41 12.50 -20.80 1.00
C ARG A 41 12.07 -19.47 1.59
N VAL A 42 11.38 -18.62 0.82
CA VAL A 42 10.87 -17.34 1.34
C VAL A 42 9.72 -17.55 2.30
N ALA A 43 9.00 -18.67 2.20
CA ALA A 43 7.94 -19.05 3.13
C ALA A 43 7.94 -20.58 3.29
N GLU A 44 7.18 -21.08 4.25
CA GLU A 44 6.95 -22.52 4.38
C GLU A 44 6.22 -23.07 3.15
N PRO A 45 6.44 -24.34 2.74
CA PRO A 45 5.82 -24.90 1.53
C PRO A 45 4.29 -24.78 1.47
N LYS A 46 3.62 -24.93 2.62
CA LYS A 46 2.15 -24.79 2.75
C LYS A 46 1.66 -23.35 2.49
N ASP A 47 2.53 -22.37 2.67
CA ASP A 47 2.22 -20.95 2.61
C ASP A 47 2.58 -20.31 1.25
N LEU A 48 3.32 -21.02 0.40
CA LEU A 48 3.70 -20.59 -0.95
C LEU A 48 2.51 -20.20 -1.87
N PRO A 49 1.31 -20.79 -1.77
CA PRO A 49 0.16 -20.33 -2.56
C PRO A 49 -0.33 -18.92 -2.19
N TYR A 50 0.02 -18.43 -1.00
CA TYR A 50 -0.45 -17.16 -0.46
C TYR A 50 0.56 -16.01 -0.58
N ILE A 51 1.79 -16.28 -0.99
CA ILE A 51 2.77 -15.22 -1.23
C ILE A 51 2.51 -14.57 -2.59
N SER A 52 2.69 -13.25 -2.68
CA SER A 52 2.76 -12.58 -3.97
C SER A 52 4.08 -12.92 -4.67
N PRO A 53 4.11 -12.95 -6.02
CA PRO A 53 5.34 -13.22 -6.76
C PRO A 53 6.45 -12.22 -6.41
N ILE A 54 7.67 -12.74 -6.21
CA ILE A 54 8.87 -11.92 -6.00
C ILE A 54 9.64 -11.87 -7.32
N GLU A 55 9.48 -10.78 -8.05
CA GLU A 55 10.07 -10.62 -9.38
C GLU A 55 11.31 -9.73 -9.39
N TYR A 56 11.42 -8.84 -8.41
CA TYR A 56 12.50 -7.88 -8.30
C TYR A 56 13.31 -8.12 -7.03
N VAL A 57 14.62 -7.93 -7.15
CA VAL A 57 15.55 -7.98 -6.04
C VAL A 57 16.38 -6.71 -6.09
N TYR A 58 16.11 -5.79 -5.18
CA TYR A 58 16.84 -4.56 -5.03
C TYR A 58 17.67 -4.59 -3.75
N ASP A 59 18.97 -4.33 -3.87
CA ASP A 59 19.87 -4.13 -2.74
C ASP A 59 20.31 -2.66 -2.74
N PRO A 60 19.73 -1.81 -1.87
CA PRO A 60 20.11 -0.39 -1.82
C PRO A 60 21.53 -0.17 -1.29
N VAL A 61 22.14 -1.18 -0.66
CA VAL A 61 23.47 -1.09 -0.06
C VAL A 61 24.29 -2.34 -0.41
N PRO A 62 24.64 -2.53 -1.69
CA PRO A 62 25.33 -3.73 -2.14
C PRO A 62 26.70 -3.91 -1.46
N GLU A 63 27.37 -2.79 -1.16
CA GLU A 63 28.68 -2.73 -0.51
C GLU A 63 28.57 -2.38 0.98
N ALA A 64 27.70 -3.09 1.71
CA ALA A 64 27.60 -2.89 3.15
C ALA A 64 28.93 -3.25 3.83
N PRO A 65 29.50 -2.38 4.68
CA PRO A 65 30.73 -2.68 5.40
C PRO A 65 30.63 -4.00 6.19
N HIS A 66 31.69 -4.80 6.16
CA HIS A 66 31.70 -6.15 6.76
C HIS A 66 31.30 -6.18 8.24
N TYR A 67 31.59 -5.12 9.00
CA TYR A 67 31.22 -5.04 10.42
C TYR A 67 29.71 -4.96 10.66
N PHE A 68 28.90 -4.55 9.68
CA PHE A 68 27.44 -4.64 9.77
C PHE A 68 26.90 -6.03 9.49
N SER A 69 27.66 -6.86 8.76
CA SER A 69 27.22 -8.21 8.34
C SER A 69 27.24 -9.23 9.49
N ASN A 70 28.04 -8.96 10.53
CA ASN A 70 28.26 -9.87 11.66
C ASN A 70 27.56 -9.44 12.96
N LEU A 71 26.70 -8.42 12.90
CA LEU A 71 25.93 -8.03 14.07
C LEU A 71 24.89 -9.14 14.38
N PRO A 72 24.66 -9.47 15.68
CA PRO A 72 23.66 -10.48 16.06
C PRO A 72 22.27 -10.10 15.56
N SER A 73 21.22 -10.91 15.62
CA SER A 73 19.86 -10.40 15.36
C SER A 73 19.43 -9.41 16.45
N LEU A 74 18.51 -8.48 16.15
CA LEU A 74 17.86 -7.71 17.21
C LEU A 74 16.75 -8.59 17.78
N SER A 75 16.91 -9.05 19.02
CA SER A 75 15.86 -9.78 19.71
C SER A 75 14.71 -8.82 20.01
N PHE A 76 13.61 -8.94 19.27
CA PHE A 76 12.33 -8.39 19.71
C PHE A 76 11.93 -9.08 21.04
N PRO A 77 11.15 -8.46 21.93
CA PRO A 77 10.59 -9.15 23.09
C PRO A 77 9.94 -10.46 22.65
N GLN A 78 10.35 -11.58 23.25
CA GLN A 78 9.99 -12.95 22.81
C GLN A 78 8.47 -13.16 22.64
N TYR A 79 7.65 -12.43 23.39
CA TYR A 79 6.19 -12.47 23.35
C TYR A 79 5.55 -11.88 22.08
N ALA A 80 6.24 -11.01 21.34
CA ALA A 80 5.72 -10.45 20.08
C ALA A 80 6.02 -11.34 18.87
N SER A 81 6.77 -12.43 19.07
CA SER A 81 7.35 -13.26 17.99
C SER A 81 6.70 -14.64 17.83
N THR A 82 5.81 -15.04 18.73
CA THR A 82 5.13 -16.34 18.63
C THR A 82 3.97 -16.27 17.65
N ASP A 83 3.97 -17.18 16.67
CA ASP A 83 2.81 -17.38 15.83
C ASP A 83 1.59 -17.69 16.70
N SER A 84 0.53 -16.94 16.48
CA SER A 84 -0.77 -17.17 17.11
C SER A 84 -1.79 -17.45 16.03
N ASP A 85 -2.89 -18.13 16.39
CA ASP A 85 -4.01 -18.34 15.46
C ASP A 85 -4.53 -17.01 14.91
N HIS A 86 -4.47 -15.94 15.70
CA HIS A 86 -4.91 -14.61 15.28
C HIS A 86 -4.03 -14.03 14.16
N THR A 87 -2.71 -14.11 14.30
CA THR A 87 -1.76 -13.58 13.31
C THR A 87 -1.67 -14.48 12.08
N SER A 88 -1.57 -15.80 12.27
CA SER A 88 -1.43 -16.78 11.18
C SER A 88 -2.68 -16.97 10.33
N ARG A 89 -3.87 -16.57 10.82
CA ARG A 89 -5.14 -16.64 10.06
C ARG A 89 -5.06 -15.89 8.74
N ASN A 90 -4.57 -14.65 8.76
CA ASN A 90 -4.58 -13.74 7.62
C ASN A 90 -3.20 -13.46 7.02
N SER A 91 -2.14 -13.97 7.63
CA SER A 91 -0.78 -13.68 7.21
C SER A 91 0.09 -14.93 7.13
N VAL A 92 1.14 -14.83 6.33
CA VAL A 92 2.20 -15.84 6.21
C VAL A 92 3.51 -15.25 6.70
N ARG A 93 4.33 -16.07 7.36
CA ARG A 93 5.68 -15.68 7.76
C ARG A 93 6.60 -15.75 6.55
N LEU A 94 7.43 -14.72 6.40
CA LEU A 94 8.41 -14.60 5.33
C LEU A 94 9.82 -14.70 5.90
N ASN A 95 10.73 -15.31 5.14
CA ASN A 95 12.14 -15.45 5.46
C ASN A 95 13.01 -15.04 4.26
N PRO A 96 13.19 -13.72 4.04
CA PRO A 96 13.99 -13.23 2.92
C PRO A 96 15.43 -13.76 2.94
N ARG A 97 16.03 -13.92 4.14
CA ARG A 97 17.39 -14.45 4.30
C ARG A 97 17.50 -15.91 3.85
N ALA A 98 16.55 -16.77 4.23
CA ALA A 98 16.54 -18.17 3.79
C ALA A 98 16.38 -18.33 2.28
N ALA A 99 15.72 -17.37 1.63
CA ALA A 99 15.60 -17.29 0.17
C ALA A 99 16.83 -16.70 -0.55
N GLY A 100 17.84 -16.23 0.20
CA GLY A 100 19.01 -15.56 -0.36
C GLY A 100 18.71 -14.15 -0.89
N LEU A 101 17.66 -13.49 -0.40
CA LEU A 101 17.33 -12.12 -0.74
C LEU A 101 18.16 -11.13 0.10
N PRO A 102 18.59 -9.98 -0.46
CA PRO A 102 19.16 -8.89 0.30
C PRO A 102 18.20 -8.45 1.40
N TYR A 103 18.63 -8.57 2.65
CA TYR A 103 17.81 -8.21 3.81
C TYR A 103 18.65 -7.43 4.81
N ARG A 104 18.63 -6.10 4.67
CA ARG A 104 19.45 -5.15 5.46
C ARG A 104 18.83 -4.79 6.82
N SER A 105 17.77 -5.50 7.21
CA SER A 105 17.12 -5.36 8.51
C SER A 105 17.54 -6.48 9.47
N ARG A 106 17.57 -6.18 10.76
CA ARG A 106 17.77 -7.14 11.85
C ARG A 106 16.45 -7.64 12.46
N PHE A 107 15.31 -7.19 11.94
CA PHE A 107 13.99 -7.71 12.29
C PHE A 107 13.77 -9.08 11.64
N GLU A 108 13.51 -10.12 12.43
CA GLU A 108 13.29 -11.47 11.89
C GLU A 108 11.83 -11.76 11.54
N LEU A 109 10.91 -10.98 12.10
CA LEU A 109 9.48 -11.17 11.88
C LEU A 109 9.01 -10.36 10.67
N VAL A 110 9.15 -10.96 9.49
CA VAL A 110 8.56 -10.44 8.25
C VAL A 110 7.31 -11.24 7.95
N ARG A 111 6.22 -10.57 7.57
CA ARG A 111 4.96 -11.22 7.22
C ARG A 111 4.37 -10.61 5.95
N GLY A 112 3.64 -11.42 5.20
CA GLY A 112 2.83 -10.99 4.07
C GLY A 112 1.36 -11.33 4.31
N ASN A 113 0.45 -10.51 3.80
CA ASN A 113 -0.98 -10.77 3.86
C ASN A 113 -1.38 -11.88 2.87
N LYS A 114 -2.23 -12.83 3.32
CA LYS A 114 -2.77 -13.91 2.48
C LYS A 114 -3.75 -13.41 1.42
N HIS A 115 -4.35 -12.25 1.64
CA HIS A 115 -5.41 -11.66 0.83
C HIS A 115 -4.89 -10.56 -0.12
N TRP A 116 -3.61 -10.60 -0.48
CA TRP A 116 -3.01 -9.61 -1.39
C TRP A 116 -3.72 -9.53 -2.75
N LYS A 117 -4.31 -10.63 -3.23
CA LYS A 117 -5.13 -10.64 -4.46
C LYS A 117 -6.40 -9.81 -4.30
N ALA A 118 -7.07 -9.91 -3.15
CA ALA A 118 -8.26 -9.10 -2.87
C ALA A 118 -7.93 -7.61 -2.80
N ASN A 119 -6.76 -7.27 -2.24
CA ASN A 119 -6.23 -5.91 -2.27
C ASN A 119 -5.99 -5.43 -3.71
N LEU A 120 -5.30 -6.22 -4.53
CA LEU A 120 -5.05 -5.91 -5.94
C LEU A 120 -6.34 -5.73 -6.75
N ASP A 121 -7.31 -6.62 -6.56
CA ASP A 121 -8.59 -6.56 -7.25
C ASP A 121 -9.41 -5.34 -6.86
N GLU A 122 -9.42 -4.98 -5.57
CA GLU A 122 -10.10 -3.76 -5.12
C GLU A 122 -9.40 -2.49 -5.64
N THR A 123 -8.07 -2.47 -5.65
CA THR A 123 -7.30 -1.38 -6.27
C THR A 123 -7.62 -1.24 -7.76
N ARG A 124 -7.68 -2.35 -8.50
CA ARG A 124 -8.06 -2.31 -9.92
C ARG A 124 -9.46 -1.72 -10.09
N LYS A 125 -10.41 -2.18 -9.29
CA LYS A 125 -11.80 -1.72 -9.33
C LYS A 125 -11.93 -0.22 -9.05
N ILE A 126 -11.27 0.32 -8.03
CA ILE A 126 -11.34 1.77 -7.74
C ILE A 126 -10.74 2.59 -8.89
N LEU A 127 -9.63 2.14 -9.50
CA LEU A 127 -9.04 2.80 -10.65
C LEU A 127 -9.98 2.76 -11.87
N GLU A 128 -10.65 1.64 -12.13
CA GLU A 128 -11.65 1.51 -13.19
C GLU A 128 -12.85 2.45 -12.97
N LEU A 129 -13.33 2.57 -11.72
CA LEU A 129 -14.39 3.51 -11.36
C LEU A 129 -13.99 4.96 -11.58
N ILE A 130 -12.73 5.31 -11.26
CA ILE A 130 -12.18 6.65 -11.55
C ILE A 130 -12.12 6.91 -13.06
N VAL A 131 -11.76 5.91 -13.86
CA VAL A 131 -11.72 6.05 -15.32
C VAL A 131 -13.13 6.24 -15.91
N ALA A 132 -14.13 5.58 -15.35
CA ALA A 132 -15.52 5.69 -15.80
C ALA A 132 -16.23 6.96 -15.30
N ASP A 133 -15.73 7.60 -14.25
CA ASP A 133 -16.36 8.77 -13.65
C ASP A 133 -16.11 10.06 -14.45
N HIS A 134 -17.18 10.61 -15.05
CA HIS A 134 -17.11 11.82 -15.86
C HIS A 134 -16.64 13.07 -15.09
N SER A 135 -16.76 13.11 -13.76
CA SER A 135 -16.26 14.23 -12.97
C SER A 135 -14.75 14.20 -12.73
N SER A 136 -14.12 13.05 -13.01
CA SER A 136 -12.68 12.83 -12.82
C SER A 136 -11.83 13.33 -14.00
N THR A 137 -12.42 13.60 -15.16
CA THR A 137 -11.69 14.05 -16.36
C THR A 137 -11.23 15.51 -16.28
N SER A 138 -11.80 16.32 -15.39
CA SER A 138 -11.46 17.74 -15.22
C SER A 138 -10.55 18.02 -14.03
N VAL A 139 -10.14 16.98 -13.28
CA VAL A 139 -9.28 17.12 -12.11
C VAL A 139 -7.83 17.01 -12.56
N GLU A 140 -7.13 18.14 -12.67
CA GLU A 140 -5.71 18.18 -12.99
C GLU A 140 -4.86 17.72 -11.80
N MET A 141 -3.98 16.76 -12.04
CA MET A 141 -2.99 16.22 -11.10
C MET A 141 -1.60 16.73 -11.48
N ARG A 142 -0.57 16.32 -10.71
CA ARG A 142 0.82 16.67 -11.00
C ARG A 142 1.26 16.15 -12.37
N ASN A 143 2.16 16.89 -13.03
CA ASN A 143 2.71 16.57 -14.36
C ASN A 143 1.70 16.64 -15.51
N GLU A 144 0.72 17.55 -15.42
CA GLU A 144 -0.25 17.82 -16.50
C GLU A 144 -1.15 16.60 -16.83
N LEU A 145 -1.24 15.63 -15.92
CA LEU A 145 -2.14 14.48 -16.07
C LEU A 145 -3.45 14.76 -15.36
N THR A 146 -4.56 14.40 -15.98
CA THR A 146 -5.86 14.35 -15.27
C THR A 146 -5.93 13.12 -14.36
N LEU A 147 -6.83 13.14 -13.37
CA LEU A 147 -7.09 12.00 -12.48
C LEU A 147 -7.44 10.73 -13.29
N THR A 148 -8.23 10.87 -14.34
CA THR A 148 -8.54 9.79 -15.28
C THR A 148 -7.31 9.26 -16.01
N GLU A 149 -6.39 10.13 -16.44
CA GLU A 149 -5.14 9.71 -17.11
C GLU A 149 -4.17 9.03 -16.15
N LEU A 150 -4.07 9.52 -14.91
CA LEU A 150 -3.32 8.86 -13.84
C LEU A 150 -3.88 7.45 -13.60
N ALA A 151 -5.20 7.31 -13.46
CA ALA A 151 -5.83 6.01 -13.26
C ALA A 151 -5.61 5.06 -14.45
N LYS A 152 -5.73 5.54 -15.69
CA LYS A 152 -5.41 4.75 -16.90
C LYS A 152 -3.94 4.32 -16.94
N LYS A 153 -3.02 5.23 -16.58
CA LYS A 153 -1.59 4.94 -16.48
C LYS A 153 -1.35 3.86 -15.42
N GLU A 154 -2.09 3.91 -14.32
CA GLU A 154 -2.01 2.92 -13.26
C GLU A 154 -2.62 1.56 -13.64
N LEU A 155 -3.66 1.52 -14.46
CA LEU A 155 -4.26 0.26 -14.94
C LEU A 155 -3.44 -0.52 -15.98
N ARG A 156 -2.33 0.04 -16.49
CA ARG A 156 -1.44 -0.67 -17.42
C ARG A 156 -0.92 -1.99 -16.80
N PRO A 157 -0.56 -3.01 -17.61
CA PRO A 157 -0.01 -4.27 -17.12
C PRO A 157 1.10 -4.09 -16.07
N GLY A 158 1.14 -4.99 -15.09
CA GLY A 158 2.08 -4.93 -13.97
C GLY A 158 1.65 -4.02 -12.82
N LEU A 159 0.34 -3.82 -12.62
CA LEU A 159 -0.22 -3.10 -11.45
C LEU A 159 0.26 -3.74 -10.14
N GLU A 160 0.36 -5.07 -10.11
CA GLU A 160 0.89 -5.87 -9.03
C GLU A 160 2.36 -5.56 -8.69
N HIS A 161 3.13 -4.94 -9.58
CA HIS A 161 4.53 -4.57 -9.31
C HIS A 161 4.68 -3.15 -8.75
N ARG A 162 3.57 -2.44 -8.54
CA ARG A 162 3.57 -1.05 -8.08
C ARG A 162 3.23 -1.00 -6.59
N VAL A 163 2.73 0.15 -6.15
CA VAL A 163 2.51 0.43 -4.73
C VAL A 163 1.43 -0.43 -4.08
N VAL A 164 0.59 -1.10 -4.90
CA VAL A 164 -0.54 -1.90 -4.46
C VAL A 164 -0.14 -2.97 -3.44
N LEU A 165 0.92 -3.73 -3.72
CA LEU A 165 1.37 -4.79 -2.83
C LEU A 165 2.02 -4.29 -1.53
N ALA A 166 2.45 -3.03 -1.46
CA ALA A 166 3.11 -2.49 -0.27
C ALA A 166 2.20 -2.63 0.96
N THR A 167 0.91 -2.34 0.81
CA THR A 167 -0.09 -2.47 1.87
C THR A 167 -0.23 -3.90 2.40
N SER A 168 -0.01 -4.91 1.55
CA SER A 168 -0.06 -6.33 1.96
C SER A 168 1.12 -6.73 2.86
N TYR A 169 2.22 -5.98 2.82
CA TYR A 169 3.37 -6.16 3.71
C TYR A 169 3.32 -5.24 4.93
N MET A 170 2.68 -4.06 4.82
CA MET A 170 2.47 -3.12 5.94
C MET A 170 1.36 -3.57 6.90
N TYR A 171 0.30 -4.17 6.37
CA TYR A 171 -0.86 -4.63 7.13
C TYR A 171 -1.07 -6.15 6.98
N PRO A 172 -0.08 -6.97 7.36
CA PRO A 172 -0.10 -8.40 7.04
C PRO A 172 -1.26 -9.14 7.70
N ASN A 173 -1.77 -8.67 8.84
CA ASN A 173 -2.83 -9.34 9.60
C ASN A 173 -4.26 -8.95 9.17
N ALA A 174 -4.42 -8.05 8.20
CA ALA A 174 -5.74 -7.62 7.73
C ALA A 174 -6.55 -8.82 7.19
N SER A 175 -7.82 -8.95 7.60
CA SER A 175 -8.76 -9.87 6.95
C SER A 175 -8.95 -9.46 5.49
N GLU A 176 -9.57 -10.32 4.67
CA GLU A 176 -9.87 -9.97 3.28
C GLU A 176 -10.66 -8.66 3.19
N ARG A 177 -11.72 -8.51 4.01
CA ARG A 177 -12.54 -7.29 4.06
C ARG A 177 -11.72 -6.06 4.45
N ARG A 178 -10.88 -6.16 5.50
CA ARG A 178 -9.99 -5.07 5.91
C ARG A 178 -8.94 -4.75 4.85
N ALA A 179 -8.41 -5.75 4.14
CA ALA A 179 -7.44 -5.55 3.08
C ALA A 179 -8.04 -4.78 1.89
N ARG A 180 -9.32 -5.02 1.55
CA ARG A 180 -10.06 -4.25 0.54
C ARG A 180 -10.28 -2.79 0.97
N ILE A 181 -10.69 -2.58 2.23
CA ILE A 181 -10.84 -1.22 2.80
C ILE A 181 -9.50 -0.46 2.71
N ILE A 182 -8.42 -1.08 3.20
CA ILE A 182 -7.07 -0.49 3.16
C ILE A 182 -6.65 -0.20 1.72
N ALA A 183 -6.96 -1.06 0.76
CA ALA A 183 -6.63 -0.85 -0.65
C ALA A 183 -7.28 0.43 -1.21
N VAL A 184 -8.57 0.65 -0.91
CA VAL A 184 -9.29 1.87 -1.32
C VAL A 184 -8.68 3.08 -0.62
N THR A 185 -8.58 3.07 0.71
CA THR A 185 -8.05 4.22 1.47
C THR A 185 -6.64 4.60 1.04
N MET A 186 -5.76 3.61 0.85
CA MET A 186 -4.39 3.86 0.44
C MET A 186 -4.30 4.40 -1.00
N MET A 187 -5.11 3.88 -1.92
CA MET A 187 -5.14 4.41 -3.29
C MET A 187 -5.61 5.87 -3.32
N MET A 188 -6.62 6.20 -2.52
CA MET A 188 -7.08 7.58 -2.42
C MET A 188 -6.05 8.48 -1.75
N LEU A 189 -5.33 8.01 -0.73
CA LEU A 189 -4.16 8.70 -0.20
C LEU A 189 -3.14 8.98 -1.31
N PHE A 190 -2.70 7.97 -2.05
CA PHE A 190 -1.73 8.15 -3.14
C PHE A 190 -2.18 9.15 -4.21
N ILE A 191 -3.47 9.13 -4.55
CA ILE A 191 -4.02 10.05 -5.53
C ILE A 191 -4.05 11.48 -4.98
N TYR A 192 -4.55 11.69 -3.76
CA TYR A 192 -4.79 13.05 -3.22
C TYR A 192 -3.62 13.64 -2.42
N ASP A 193 -2.57 12.86 -2.14
CA ASP A 193 -1.29 13.33 -1.57
C ASP A 193 -0.46 14.13 -2.60
N GLU A 194 -0.83 14.09 -3.90
CA GLU A 194 -0.17 14.92 -4.90
C GLU A 194 -0.63 16.39 -4.83
N GLU A 195 0.33 17.31 -4.66
CA GLU A 195 0.13 18.74 -4.94
C GLU A 195 0.00 18.98 -6.45
N THR A 196 -0.80 19.97 -6.85
CA THR A 196 -0.90 20.39 -8.26
C THR A 196 0.45 20.97 -8.74
N PRO A 197 0.66 21.10 -10.07
CA PRO A 197 1.89 21.66 -10.63
C PRO A 197 2.26 23.07 -10.12
N ASP A 198 1.27 23.87 -9.70
CA ASP A 198 1.46 25.22 -9.14
C ASP A 198 1.65 25.23 -7.60
N GLY A 199 1.76 24.05 -6.98
CA GLY A 199 1.93 23.89 -5.53
C GLY A 199 0.66 24.22 -4.74
N THR A 200 -0.50 24.28 -5.40
CA THR A 200 -1.77 24.42 -4.71
C THR A 200 -2.31 23.02 -4.32
N PRO A 201 -2.90 22.85 -3.14
CA PRO A 201 -3.54 21.58 -2.84
C PRO A 201 -4.75 21.39 -3.78
N LEU A 202 -5.09 20.15 -4.12
CA LEU A 202 -6.30 19.73 -4.84
C LEU A 202 -7.59 19.99 -4.02
N MET A 203 -7.74 21.18 -3.44
CA MET A 203 -8.64 21.45 -2.30
C MET A 203 -10.08 21.04 -2.60
N ASN A 204 -10.63 21.39 -3.76
CA ASN A 204 -12.05 21.13 -4.04
C ASN A 204 -12.39 19.64 -4.20
N SER A 205 -11.55 18.86 -4.91
CA SER A 205 -11.79 17.42 -5.12
C SER A 205 -11.39 16.61 -3.88
N ARG A 206 -10.31 17.01 -3.20
CA ARG A 206 -9.85 16.46 -1.93
C ARG A 206 -10.86 16.68 -0.82
N GLU A 207 -11.40 17.90 -0.66
CA GLU A 207 -12.44 18.18 0.33
C GLU A 207 -13.71 17.39 0.05
N LYS A 208 -14.10 17.24 -1.22
CA LYS A 208 -15.24 16.40 -1.58
C LYS A 208 -14.99 14.93 -1.20
N PHE A 209 -13.80 14.39 -1.46
CA PHE A 209 -13.41 13.06 -1.00
C PHE A 209 -13.47 12.95 0.54
N LEU A 210 -12.81 13.86 1.26
CA LEU A 210 -12.77 13.86 2.73
C LEU A 210 -14.15 14.08 3.35
N SER A 211 -15.08 14.75 2.66
CA SER A 211 -16.45 14.94 3.16
C SER A 211 -17.19 13.62 3.37
N TYR A 212 -16.91 12.59 2.56
CA TYR A 212 -17.45 11.24 2.76
C TYR A 212 -17.00 10.62 4.08
N PHE A 213 -15.81 10.99 4.58
CA PHE A 213 -15.25 10.48 5.82
C PHE A 213 -15.65 11.30 7.05
N LYS A 214 -15.93 12.61 6.87
CA LYS A 214 -16.38 13.49 7.96
C LYS A 214 -17.77 13.14 8.47
N ASN A 215 -18.68 12.81 7.56
CA ASN A 215 -20.08 12.55 7.89
C ASN A 215 -20.53 11.19 7.30
N PRO A 216 -20.11 10.05 7.89
CA PRO A 216 -20.51 8.72 7.41
C PRO A 216 -22.04 8.52 7.41
N ASN A 217 -22.75 9.23 8.29
CA ASN A 217 -24.21 9.19 8.43
C ASN A 217 -24.96 10.22 7.56
N ASP A 218 -24.25 11.15 6.92
CA ASP A 218 -24.87 12.11 6.00
C ASP A 218 -24.99 11.49 4.60
N MET A 219 -25.58 10.28 4.58
CA MET A 219 -26.14 9.66 3.38
C MET A 219 -27.47 10.31 3.01
N THR A 220 -27.70 11.57 3.36
CA THR A 220 -28.92 12.26 2.96
C THR A 220 -28.93 12.36 1.43
N LEU A 221 -30.08 11.98 0.87
CA LEU A 221 -30.40 12.05 -0.54
C LEU A 221 -30.21 13.49 -1.04
N SER A 222 -29.00 13.80 -1.48
CA SER A 222 -28.85 14.78 -2.54
C SER A 222 -29.51 14.15 -3.77
N ASP A 223 -30.53 14.81 -4.33
CA ASP A 223 -31.20 14.44 -5.59
C ASP A 223 -30.26 14.41 -6.82
N SER A 224 -28.94 14.43 -6.61
CA SER A 224 -27.94 14.23 -7.64
C SER A 224 -27.66 12.74 -7.84
N ILE A 225 -27.60 12.33 -9.10
CA ILE A 225 -27.19 11.00 -9.53
C ILE A 225 -25.81 10.72 -8.92
N THR A 226 -25.77 9.89 -7.87
CA THR A 226 -24.52 9.48 -7.22
C THR A 226 -23.78 8.57 -8.20
N SER A 227 -22.54 8.91 -8.55
CA SER A 227 -21.75 8.07 -9.48
C SER A 227 -21.35 6.75 -8.83
N ASP A 228 -21.00 5.75 -9.63
CA ASP A 228 -20.56 4.43 -9.13
C ASP A 228 -19.32 4.55 -8.22
N LEU A 229 -18.40 5.47 -8.57
CA LEU A 229 -17.24 5.81 -7.75
C LEU A 229 -17.67 6.32 -6.37
N GLN A 230 -18.58 7.31 -6.33
CA GLN A 230 -19.05 7.88 -5.07
C GLN A 230 -19.81 6.85 -4.22
N SER A 231 -20.63 6.02 -4.85
CA SER A 231 -21.34 4.93 -4.18
C SER A 231 -20.37 3.93 -3.56
N HIS A 232 -19.30 3.60 -4.28
CA HIS A 232 -18.27 2.69 -3.78
C HIS A 232 -17.48 3.28 -2.61
N LEU A 233 -17.14 4.57 -2.65
CA LEU A 233 -16.48 5.28 -1.54
C LEU A 233 -17.38 5.34 -0.30
N LYS A 234 -18.66 5.68 -0.46
CA LYS A 234 -19.64 5.66 0.65
C LYS A 234 -19.77 4.26 1.26
N SER A 235 -19.84 3.23 0.43
CA SER A 235 -19.87 1.84 0.90
C SER A 235 -18.60 1.46 1.66
N THR A 236 -17.43 1.96 1.24
CA THR A 236 -16.15 1.74 1.94
C THR A 236 -16.16 2.40 3.31
N VAL A 237 -16.64 3.64 3.40
CA VAL A 237 -16.78 4.34 4.69
C VAL A 237 -17.72 3.61 5.63
N SER A 238 -18.88 3.14 5.15
CA SER A 238 -19.78 2.30 5.94
C SER A 238 -19.08 1.03 6.42
N ALA A 239 -18.31 0.37 5.55
CA ALA A 239 -17.60 -0.84 5.92
C ALA A 239 -16.51 -0.60 6.99
N ILE A 240 -15.91 0.59 7.03
CA ILE A 240 -15.00 0.99 8.11
C ILE A 240 -15.73 1.05 9.45
N VAL A 241 -16.91 1.68 9.49
CA VAL A 241 -17.75 1.78 10.69
C VAL A 241 -18.18 0.39 11.15
N ASP A 242 -18.65 -0.47 10.24
CA ASP A 242 -19.04 -1.84 10.56
C ASP A 242 -17.88 -2.66 11.16
N GLU A 243 -16.65 -2.48 10.67
CA GLU A 243 -15.48 -3.20 11.19
C GLU A 243 -15.14 -2.79 12.63
N ASP A 244 -15.36 -1.53 13.00
CA ASP A 244 -15.21 -1.05 14.37
C ASP A 244 -16.31 -1.60 15.28
N GLU A 245 -17.56 -1.63 14.82
CA GLU A 245 -18.66 -2.26 15.57
C GLU A 245 -18.40 -3.75 15.83
N MET A 246 -17.77 -4.44 14.88
CA MET A 246 -17.40 -5.84 15.03
C MET A 246 -16.24 -6.04 16.01
N SER A 247 -15.16 -5.26 15.89
CA SER A 247 -14.00 -5.38 16.79
C SER A 247 -12.99 -4.24 16.63
N GLY A 248 -12.80 -3.50 17.73
CA GLY A 248 -11.78 -2.47 17.88
C GLY A 248 -12.32 -1.08 17.59
N ASN A 249 -11.40 -0.13 17.39
CA ASN A 249 -11.69 1.27 17.07
C ASN A 249 -10.72 1.82 15.99
N GLY A 250 -10.01 0.92 15.30
CA GLY A 250 -8.96 1.28 14.36
C GLY A 250 -9.49 1.91 13.08
N GLY A 251 -10.75 1.66 12.72
CA GLY A 251 -11.43 2.32 11.61
C GLY A 251 -11.61 3.81 11.87
N LYS A 252 -12.12 4.17 13.06
CA LYS A 252 -12.25 5.54 13.53
C LYS A 252 -10.91 6.24 13.59
N GLU A 253 -9.89 5.61 14.17
CA GLU A 253 -8.52 6.16 14.21
C GLU A 253 -7.96 6.39 12.80
N MET A 254 -8.22 5.47 11.87
CA MET A 254 -7.82 5.62 10.46
C MET A 254 -8.54 6.79 9.78
N ILE A 255 -9.84 6.98 10.06
CA ILE A 255 -10.60 8.13 9.54
C ILE A 255 -10.04 9.44 10.11
N GLU A 256 -9.79 9.50 11.42
CA GLU A 256 -9.21 10.67 12.08
C GLU A 256 -7.83 10.99 11.49
N ALA A 257 -6.94 10.01 11.38
CA ALA A 257 -5.61 10.18 10.79
C ALA A 257 -5.68 10.63 9.32
N LEU A 258 -6.63 10.09 8.53
CA LEU A 258 -6.84 10.51 7.14
C LEU A 258 -7.26 11.98 7.06
N LEU A 259 -8.15 12.42 7.96
CA LEU A 259 -8.62 13.81 8.00
C LEU A 259 -7.54 14.78 8.50
N GLU A 260 -6.64 14.34 9.38
CA GLU A 260 -5.51 15.14 9.89
C GLU A 260 -4.33 15.24 8.92
N SER A 261 -4.21 14.32 7.97
CA SER A 261 -3.10 14.26 7.02
C SER A 261 -3.17 15.33 5.91
N PHE A 262 -4.24 16.12 5.84
CA PHE A 262 -4.54 17.06 4.75
C PHE A 262 -4.95 18.45 5.20
#